data_AF-A0A420WJC4-F1
#
_entry.id   AF-A0A420WJC4-F1
#
_cell.length_a   1.000
_cell.length_b   1.000
_cell.length_c   1.000
_cell.angle_alpha   90.00
_cell.angle_beta   90.00
_cell.angle_gamma   90.00
#
_symmetry.space_group_name_H-M   'P 1'
#
loop_
_entity.id
_entity.type
_entity.pdbx_description
1 polymer ?
#
loop_
_entity_poly.entity_id
_entity_poly.type
_entity_poly.pdbx_seq_one_letter_code
_entity_poly.pdbx_strand_id
1 'polypeptide(L)'
;MAGFTSVLPSRRAGHLRQAVMLVFVLTVLGVINISAFGWNLSLQWLPLVAVALWPRGAYPIYSIIALLILGVFQDWVSFGVPGQWALIYLLTYAFIRPFERIKTLNFGGGLVVWCIAMTVALVTIAFTGRVIYSDWPNWVVLFRMAGIASLFFPLIWYIRRGIQIFIHNREMNA
;
A
#
# COMPACT_ATOMS: atom_id res chain seq x y z
N MET A 1 16.88 -10.95 -39.79
CA MET A 1 16.11 -11.73 -38.81
C MET A 1 16.65 -11.41 -37.43
N ALA A 2 15.97 -10.50 -36.70
CA ALA A 2 16.41 -10.06 -35.39
C ALA A 2 16.05 -11.13 -34.35
N GLY A 3 17.06 -11.71 -33.71
CA GLY A 3 16.88 -12.66 -32.62
C GLY A 3 16.22 -11.97 -31.43
N PHE A 4 14.97 -12.34 -31.16
CA PHE A 4 14.26 -12.03 -29.93
C PHE A 4 14.94 -12.80 -28.80
N THR A 5 15.98 -12.22 -28.20
CA THR A 5 16.65 -12.78 -27.04
C THR A 5 15.71 -12.66 -25.82
N SER A 6 15.12 -13.77 -25.41
CA SER A 6 14.17 -13.96 -24.30
C SER A 6 14.84 -13.92 -22.92
N VAL A 7 15.68 -12.92 -22.69
CA VAL A 7 16.50 -12.71 -21.48
C VAL A 7 15.88 -11.47 -20.78
N LEU A 8 15.18 -11.47 -19.64
CA LEU A 8 15.08 -12.34 -18.45
C LEU A 8 13.71 -12.14 -17.74
N PRO A 9 12.83 -13.15 -17.64
CA PRO A 9 11.66 -13.09 -16.76
C PRO A 9 12.00 -13.29 -15.26
N SER A 10 13.14 -13.92 -14.93
CA SER A 10 13.34 -14.46 -13.57
C SER A 10 13.59 -13.41 -12.47
N ARG A 11 14.32 -12.31 -12.76
CA ARG A 11 14.57 -11.26 -11.76
C ARG A 11 13.30 -10.50 -11.36
N ARG A 12 12.36 -10.30 -12.30
CA ARG A 12 11.10 -9.58 -12.03
C ARG A 12 10.17 -10.37 -11.11
N ALA A 13 10.12 -11.69 -11.28
CA ALA A 13 9.30 -12.57 -10.44
C ALA A 13 9.76 -12.60 -8.97
N GLY A 14 11.06 -12.55 -8.73
CA GLY A 14 11.62 -12.55 -7.37
C GLY A 14 11.16 -11.36 -6.52
N HIS A 15 11.10 -10.16 -7.12
CA HIS A 15 10.67 -8.96 -6.41
C HIS A 15 9.17 -8.96 -6.05
N LEU A 16 8.32 -9.49 -6.95
CA LEU A 16 6.88 -9.63 -6.66
C LEU A 16 6.67 -10.57 -5.47
N ARG A 17 7.33 -11.74 -5.45
CA ARG A 17 7.20 -12.70 -4.35
C ARG A 17 7.59 -12.10 -3.00
N GLN A 18 8.70 -11.35 -2.96
CA GLN A 18 9.15 -10.66 -1.76
C GLN A 18 8.14 -9.63 -1.28
N ALA A 19 7.54 -8.86 -2.19
CA ALA A 19 6.54 -7.85 -1.83
C ALA A 19 5.24 -8.47 -1.31
N VAL A 20 4.78 -9.55 -1.94
CA VAL A 20 3.61 -10.32 -1.49
C VAL A 20 3.86 -10.90 -0.10
N MET A 21 5.03 -11.50 0.13
CA MET A 21 5.42 -12.00 1.45
C MET A 21 5.49 -10.88 2.48
N LEU A 22 6.03 -9.71 2.13
CA LEU A 22 6.11 -8.56 3.02
C LEU A 22 4.71 -8.07 3.41
N VAL A 23 3.81 -7.84 2.44
CA VAL A 23 2.43 -7.43 2.74
C VAL A 23 1.74 -8.49 3.60
N PHE A 24 1.89 -9.77 3.27
CA PHE A 24 1.29 -10.86 4.06
C PHE A 24 1.76 -10.85 5.51
N VAL A 25 3.08 -10.76 5.76
CA VAL A 25 3.65 -10.69 7.11
C VAL A 25 3.15 -9.45 7.84
N LEU A 26 3.14 -8.29 7.19
CA LEU A 26 2.63 -7.06 7.80
C LEU A 26 1.12 -7.11 8.06
N THR A 27 0.35 -7.82 7.24
CA THR A 27 -1.08 -8.03 7.46
C THR A 27 -1.30 -8.85 8.73
N VAL A 28 -0.57 -9.96 8.91
CA VAL A 28 -0.66 -10.77 10.12
C VAL A 28 -0.23 -9.97 11.36
N LEU A 29 0.87 -9.21 11.27
CA LEU A 29 1.30 -8.33 12.36
C LEU A 29 0.30 -7.19 12.62
N GLY A 30 -0.39 -6.72 11.59
CA GLY A 30 -1.37 -5.65 11.68
C GLY A 30 -2.62 -6.00 12.50
N VAL A 31 -2.86 -7.29 12.74
CA VAL A 31 -3.97 -7.79 13.57
C VAL A 31 -3.68 -7.60 15.06
N ILE A 32 -2.41 -7.48 15.43
CA ILE A 32 -1.99 -7.28 16.81
C ILE A 32 -2.38 -5.85 17.22
N ASN A 33 -3.24 -5.76 18.22
CA ASN A 33 -3.56 -4.50 18.88
C ASN A 33 -2.63 -4.30 20.08
N ILE A 34 -2.00 -3.14 20.16
CA ILE A 34 -1.16 -2.77 21.30
C ILE A 34 -1.98 -1.84 22.19
N SER A 35 -2.25 -2.29 23.42
CA SER A 35 -2.85 -1.44 24.46
C SER A 35 -1.72 -0.78 25.27
N ALA A 36 -1.61 0.54 25.16
CA ALA A 36 -0.62 1.32 25.91
C ALA A 36 -1.29 2.56 26.51
N PHE A 37 -1.05 2.84 27.79
CA PHE A 37 -1.61 4.02 28.48
C PHE A 37 -3.15 4.12 28.46
N GLY A 38 -3.87 3.00 28.33
CA GLY A 38 -5.33 2.97 28.20
C GLY A 38 -5.83 3.22 26.77
N TRP A 39 -4.93 3.31 25.79
CA TRP A 39 -5.25 3.54 24.39
C TRP A 39 -5.01 2.26 23.61
N ASN A 40 -5.97 1.87 22.76
CA ASN A 40 -5.83 0.73 21.84
C ASN A 40 -5.31 1.23 20.49
N LEU A 41 -4.04 0.96 20.20
CA LEU A 41 -3.41 1.25 18.92
C LEU A 41 -3.50 0.01 18.02
N SER A 42 -4.26 0.13 16.94
CA SER A 42 -4.33 -0.89 15.90
C SER A 42 -3.19 -0.73 14.91
N LEU A 43 -2.54 -1.83 14.55
CA LEU A 43 -1.46 -1.89 13.57
C LEU A 43 -1.95 -2.21 12.14
N GLN A 44 -3.27 -2.17 11.90
CA GLN A 44 -3.88 -2.49 10.61
C GLN A 44 -3.41 -1.59 9.45
N TRP A 45 -2.74 -0.48 9.74
CA TRP A 45 -2.14 0.42 8.74
C TRP A 45 -0.79 -0.08 8.20
N LEU A 46 -0.08 -0.99 8.87
CA LEU A 46 1.25 -1.49 8.45
C LEU A 46 1.28 -2.03 7.01
N PRO A 47 0.31 -2.83 6.56
CA PRO A 47 0.27 -3.34 5.18
C PRO A 47 0.28 -2.24 4.13
N LEU A 48 -0.33 -1.08 4.40
CA LEU A 48 -0.32 0.07 3.49
C LEU A 48 1.10 0.56 3.24
N VAL A 49 2.00 0.47 4.23
CA VAL A 49 3.41 0.79 4.06
C VAL A 49 4.06 -0.17 3.06
N ALA A 50 3.78 -1.47 3.15
CA ALA A 50 4.31 -2.43 2.18
C ALA A 50 3.72 -2.22 0.77
N VAL A 51 2.43 -1.85 0.64
CA VAL A 51 1.85 -1.42 -0.65
C VAL A 51 2.52 -0.14 -1.17
N ALA A 52 2.87 0.80 -0.30
CA ALA A 52 3.59 2.02 -0.69
C ALA A 52 5.02 1.74 -1.16
N LEU A 53 5.64 0.70 -0.61
CA LEU A 53 6.97 0.21 -0.96
C LEU A 53 6.95 -0.85 -2.07
N TRP A 54 5.82 -1.03 -2.76
CA TRP A 54 5.66 -2.06 -3.78
C TRP A 54 6.73 -1.97 -4.90
N PRO A 55 7.29 -3.11 -5.34
CA PRO A 55 8.41 -3.16 -6.29
C PRO A 55 8.03 -2.62 -7.67
N ARG A 56 8.95 -1.89 -8.28
CA ARG A 56 8.75 -1.21 -9.58
C ARG A 56 8.70 -2.16 -10.78
N GLY A 57 9.43 -3.28 -10.68
CA GLY A 57 9.55 -4.24 -11.77
C GLY A 57 8.47 -5.34 -11.77
N ALA A 58 7.53 -5.30 -10.83
CA ALA A 58 6.44 -6.26 -10.81
C ALA A 58 5.47 -5.98 -11.97
N TYR A 59 4.88 -7.02 -12.54
CA TYR A 59 3.87 -6.84 -13.57
C TYR A 59 2.61 -6.22 -12.94
N PRO A 60 2.02 -5.17 -13.56
CA PRO A 60 0.88 -4.46 -12.98
C PRO A 60 -0.33 -5.38 -12.70
N ILE A 61 -0.64 -6.28 -13.64
CA ILE A 61 -1.78 -7.21 -13.53
C ILE A 61 -1.60 -8.16 -12.35
N TYR A 62 -0.44 -8.82 -12.23
CA TYR A 62 -0.18 -9.73 -11.10
C TYR A 62 -0.15 -9.01 -9.76
N SER A 63 0.30 -7.76 -9.74
CA SER A 63 0.28 -6.94 -8.53
C SER A 63 -1.14 -6.56 -8.12
N ILE A 64 -2.00 -6.19 -9.08
CA ILE A 64 -3.44 -5.94 -8.82
C ILE A 64 -4.11 -7.19 -8.25
N ILE A 65 -3.91 -8.34 -8.87
CA ILE A 65 -4.47 -9.62 -8.40
C ILE A 65 -3.96 -9.94 -7.00
N ALA A 66 -2.66 -9.79 -6.75
CA ALA A 66 -2.08 -10.04 -5.43
C ALA A 66 -2.64 -9.11 -4.35
N LEU A 67 -2.77 -7.81 -4.63
CA LEU A 67 -3.33 -6.83 -3.70
C LEU A 67 -4.82 -7.08 -3.43
N LEU A 68 -5.58 -7.53 -4.44
CA LEU A 68 -6.97 -7.96 -4.25
C LEU A 68 -7.06 -9.13 -3.27
N ILE A 69 -6.29 -10.20 -3.52
CA ILE A 69 -6.29 -11.40 -2.66
C ILE A 69 -5.86 -11.05 -1.24
N LEU A 70 -4.77 -10.29 -1.10
CA LEU A 70 -4.24 -9.88 0.21
C LEU A 70 -5.20 -8.95 0.97
N GLY A 71 -5.90 -8.07 0.26
CA GLY A 71 -6.90 -7.20 0.86
C GLY A 71 -8.12 -7.98 1.35
N VAL A 72 -8.66 -8.89 0.55
CA VAL A 72 -9.76 -9.78 0.98
C VAL A 72 -9.34 -10.63 2.17
N PHE A 73 -8.11 -11.17 2.14
CA PHE A 73 -7.54 -11.88 3.28
C PHE A 73 -7.50 -11.00 4.53
N GLN A 74 -7.06 -9.75 4.41
CA GLN A 74 -7.05 -8.83 5.55
C GLN A 74 -8.45 -8.52 6.08
N ASP A 75 -9.43 -8.32 5.19
CA ASP A 75 -10.83 -8.16 5.61
C ASP A 75 -11.28 -9.34 6.47
N TRP A 76 -10.97 -10.57 6.07
CA TRP A 76 -11.30 -11.77 6.85
C TRP A 76 -10.59 -11.84 8.20
N VAL A 77 -9.29 -11.56 8.25
CA VAL A 77 -8.54 -11.65 9.52
C VAL A 77 -8.92 -10.53 10.49
N SER A 78 -9.28 -9.37 9.96
CA SER A 78 -9.73 -8.22 10.75
C SER A 78 -11.21 -8.24 11.12
N PHE A 79 -11.97 -9.25 10.65
CA PHE A 79 -13.43 -9.30 10.72
C PHE A 79 -14.10 -8.04 10.11
N GLY A 80 -13.48 -7.47 9.08
CA GLY A 80 -13.97 -6.31 8.35
C GLY A 80 -14.91 -6.67 7.20
N VAL A 81 -15.37 -5.65 6.49
CA VAL A 81 -16.19 -5.79 5.28
C VAL A 81 -15.37 -6.43 4.16
N PRO A 82 -15.82 -7.56 3.56
CA PRO A 82 -15.13 -8.15 2.44
C PRO A 82 -14.95 -7.19 1.26
N GLY A 83 -13.71 -7.03 0.80
CA GLY A 83 -13.35 -6.18 -0.33
C GLY A 83 -12.97 -4.74 0.04
N GLN A 84 -13.15 -4.33 1.30
CA GLN A 84 -12.80 -2.97 1.74
C GLN A 84 -11.29 -2.75 1.70
N TRP A 85 -10.50 -3.60 2.36
CA TRP A 85 -9.04 -3.50 2.34
C TRP A 85 -8.46 -3.72 0.95
N ALA A 86 -9.05 -4.61 0.16
CA ALA A 86 -8.66 -4.84 -1.24
C ALA A 86 -8.76 -3.55 -2.06
N LEU A 87 -9.85 -2.81 -1.91
CA LEU A 87 -10.04 -1.55 -2.60
C LEU A 87 -9.07 -0.47 -2.08
N ILE A 88 -8.86 -0.39 -0.76
CA ILE A 88 -7.87 0.55 -0.18
C ILE A 88 -6.46 0.28 -0.73
N TYR A 89 -6.06 -0.99 -0.86
CA TYR A 89 -4.76 -1.36 -1.42
C TYR A 89 -4.64 -0.98 -2.88
N LEU A 90 -5.65 -1.28 -3.68
CA LEU A 90 -5.66 -0.92 -5.09
C LEU A 90 -5.59 0.59 -5.29
N LEU A 91 -6.35 1.36 -4.51
CA LEU A 91 -6.28 2.82 -4.56
C LEU A 91 -4.89 3.32 -4.17
N THR A 92 -4.36 2.87 -3.04
CA THR A 92 -3.03 3.27 -2.55
C THR A 92 -1.96 2.98 -3.61
N TYR A 93 -2.03 1.80 -4.22
CA TYR A 93 -1.15 1.38 -5.30
C TYR A 93 -1.34 2.22 -6.58
N ALA A 94 -2.58 2.48 -6.99
CA ALA A 94 -2.91 3.29 -8.17
C ALA A 94 -2.49 4.75 -8.01
N PHE A 95 -2.53 5.29 -6.79
CA PHE A 95 -2.05 6.63 -6.49
C PHE A 95 -0.53 6.72 -6.43
N ILE A 96 0.13 5.75 -5.76
CA ILE A 96 1.59 5.75 -5.62
C ILE A 96 2.30 5.46 -6.95
N ARG A 97 1.60 4.80 -7.88
CA ARG A 97 2.04 4.46 -9.24
C ARG A 97 3.47 3.90 -9.26
N PRO A 98 3.71 2.71 -8.68
CA PRO A 98 5.06 2.15 -8.62
C PRO A 98 5.70 1.95 -10.01
N PHE A 99 4.89 1.85 -11.08
CA PHE A 99 5.34 1.63 -12.47
C PHE A 99 5.79 2.89 -13.23
N GLU A 100 5.30 4.08 -12.86
CA GLU A 100 5.51 5.30 -13.65
C GLU A 100 6.61 6.22 -13.07
N ARG A 101 7.52 5.68 -12.24
CA ARG A 101 8.49 6.47 -11.45
C ARG A 101 9.63 7.15 -12.24
N ILE A 102 9.53 7.27 -13.55
CA ILE A 102 10.50 8.05 -14.37
C ILE A 102 10.42 9.55 -14.02
N LYS A 103 9.27 10.02 -13.49
CA LYS A 103 9.16 11.39 -12.96
C LYS A 103 9.46 11.42 -11.46
N THR A 104 10.45 12.22 -11.07
CA THR A 104 10.72 12.54 -9.67
C THR A 104 9.51 13.26 -9.08
N LEU A 105 8.81 12.59 -8.16
CA LEU A 105 7.74 13.24 -7.39
C LEU A 105 8.37 14.09 -6.29
N ASN A 106 8.22 15.40 -6.40
CA ASN A 106 8.54 16.32 -5.31
C ASN A 106 7.68 15.99 -4.08
N PHE A 107 8.19 16.28 -2.88
CA PHE A 107 7.51 16.00 -1.61
C PHE A 107 6.05 16.50 -1.61
N GLY A 108 5.83 17.74 -2.07
CA GLY A 108 4.48 18.31 -2.16
C GLY A 108 3.55 17.54 -3.10
N GLY A 109 4.05 17.07 -4.26
CA GLY A 109 3.26 16.23 -5.16
C GLY A 109 2.92 14.87 -4.53
N GLY A 110 3.86 14.29 -3.79
CA GLY A 110 3.62 13.05 -3.05
C GLY A 110 2.56 13.22 -1.96
N LEU A 111 2.58 14.36 -1.27
CA LEU A 111 1.62 14.70 -0.23
C LEU A 111 0.22 14.89 -0.82
N VAL A 112 0.09 15.59 -1.96
CA VAL A 112 -1.20 15.72 -2.66
C VAL A 112 -1.75 14.36 -3.06
N VAL A 113 -0.93 13.49 -3.66
CA VAL A 113 -1.32 12.13 -4.04
C VAL A 113 -1.75 11.31 -2.81
N TRP A 114 -1.05 11.45 -1.69
CA TRP A 114 -1.39 10.79 -0.43
C TRP A 114 -2.73 11.28 0.12
N CYS A 115 -2.95 12.59 0.17
CA CYS A 115 -4.23 13.17 0.61
C CYS A 115 -5.39 12.70 -0.26
N ILE A 116 -5.22 12.64 -1.59
CA ILE A 116 -6.28 12.13 -2.47
C ILE A 116 -6.54 10.65 -2.18
N ALA A 117 -5.49 9.82 -2.07
CA ALA A 117 -5.65 8.40 -1.75
C ALA A 117 -6.41 8.17 -0.43
N MET A 118 -6.10 8.96 0.60
CA MET A 118 -6.80 8.93 1.88
C MET A 118 -8.26 9.35 1.77
N THR A 119 -8.54 10.44 1.04
CA THR A 119 -9.91 10.90 0.84
C THR A 119 -10.75 9.84 0.14
N VAL A 120 -10.22 9.21 -0.91
CA VAL A 120 -10.94 8.14 -1.61
C VAL A 120 -11.14 6.94 -0.68
N ALA A 121 -10.13 6.53 0.07
CA ALA A 121 -10.27 5.46 1.06
C ALA A 121 -11.35 5.76 2.10
N LEU A 122 -11.38 6.96 2.67
CA LEU A 122 -12.40 7.41 3.62
C LEU A 122 -13.80 7.35 3.02
N VAL A 123 -13.97 7.86 1.79
CA VAL A 123 -15.25 7.83 1.07
C VAL A 123 -15.70 6.40 0.84
N THR A 124 -14.80 5.51 0.41
CA THR A 124 -15.15 4.11 0.18
C THR A 124 -15.59 3.44 1.48
N ILE A 125 -14.83 3.59 2.57
CA ILE A 125 -15.19 3.01 3.88
C ILE A 125 -16.54 3.55 4.37
N ALA A 126 -16.77 4.85 4.22
CA ALA A 126 -18.04 5.46 4.65
C ALA A 126 -19.22 4.94 3.83
N PHE A 127 -19.04 4.81 2.52
CA PHE A 127 -20.07 4.30 1.63
C PHE A 127 -20.35 2.81 1.88
N THR A 128 -19.32 1.97 1.98
CA THR A 128 -19.49 0.53 2.27
C THR A 128 -20.11 0.31 3.64
N GLY A 129 -19.68 1.06 4.66
CA GLY A 129 -20.26 1.00 6.00
C GLY A 129 -21.76 1.31 5.99
N ARG A 130 -22.15 2.40 5.31
CA ARG A 130 -23.56 2.81 5.21
C ARG A 130 -24.43 1.82 4.45
N VAL A 131 -23.91 1.19 3.39
CA VAL A 131 -24.65 0.22 2.58
C VAL A 131 -24.82 -1.11 3.31
N ILE A 132 -23.78 -1.58 4.02
CA ILE A 132 -23.77 -2.94 4.59
C ILE A 132 -24.36 -2.96 5.99
N TYR A 133 -23.97 -2.03 6.86
CA TYR A 133 -24.40 -2.02 8.26
C TYR A 133 -25.56 -1.09 8.53
N SER A 134 -26.02 -0.32 7.53
CA SER A 134 -27.01 0.76 7.67
C SER A 134 -26.64 1.88 8.63
N ASP A 135 -25.45 1.83 9.23
CA ASP A 135 -24.91 2.83 10.15
C ASP A 135 -23.83 3.68 9.49
N TRP A 136 -23.69 4.91 9.97
CA TRP A 136 -22.57 5.77 9.59
C TRP A 136 -21.29 5.33 10.30
N PRO A 137 -20.13 5.38 9.64
CA PRO A 137 -18.88 5.06 10.30
C PRO A 137 -18.61 6.05 11.44
N ASN A 138 -17.89 5.58 12.45
CA ASN A 138 -17.36 6.47 13.47
C ASN A 138 -16.23 7.33 12.89
N TRP A 139 -16.57 8.55 12.48
CA TRP A 139 -15.64 9.51 11.87
C TRP A 139 -14.41 9.79 12.74
N VAL A 140 -14.57 9.80 14.07
CA VAL A 140 -13.46 10.07 15.00
C VAL A 140 -12.39 8.97 14.90
N VAL A 141 -12.80 7.71 14.79
CA VAL A 141 -11.87 6.58 14.63
C VAL A 141 -11.15 6.66 13.29
N LEU A 142 -11.90 6.93 12.22
CA LEU A 142 -11.33 7.06 10.88
C LEU A 142 -10.31 8.20 10.78
N PHE A 143 -10.63 9.38 11.30
CA PHE A 143 -9.70 10.53 11.29
C PHE A 143 -8.46 10.29 12.13
N ARG A 144 -8.56 9.57 13.26
CA ARG A 144 -7.40 9.19 14.07
C ARG A 144 -6.46 8.26 13.31
N MET A 145 -7.00 7.22 12.67
CA MET A 145 -6.21 6.29 11.86
C MET A 145 -5.56 7.01 10.66
N ALA A 146 -6.33 7.86 9.99
CA ALA A 146 -5.87 8.73 8.92
C ALA A 146 -4.71 9.65 9.38
N GLY A 147 -4.85 10.28 10.55
CA GLY A 147 -3.83 11.14 11.14
C GLY A 147 -2.54 10.37 11.44
N ILE A 148 -2.63 9.19 12.06
CA ILE A 148 -1.48 8.34 12.35
C ILE A 148 -0.80 7.92 11.04
N ALA A 149 -1.56 7.42 10.05
CA ALA A 149 -1.01 7.06 8.74
C ALA A 149 -0.29 8.24 8.06
N SER A 150 -0.84 9.45 8.20
CA SER A 150 -0.23 10.68 7.66
C SER A 150 1.06 11.07 8.39
N LEU A 151 1.18 10.81 9.69
CA LEU A 151 2.43 11.02 10.42
C LEU A 151 3.57 10.13 9.91
N PHE A 152 3.25 8.96 9.35
CA PHE A 152 4.22 8.08 8.71
C PHE A 152 4.56 8.47 7.26
N PHE A 153 3.81 9.40 6.64
CA PHE A 153 4.06 9.81 5.26
C PHE A 153 5.49 10.33 5.01
N PRO A 154 6.07 11.23 5.84
CA PRO A 154 7.44 11.70 5.65
C PRO A 154 8.46 10.56 5.69
N LEU A 155 8.26 9.59 6.59
CA LEU A 155 9.11 8.40 6.68
C LEU A 155 9.00 7.54 5.42
N ILE A 156 7.78 7.25 4.96
CA ILE A 156 7.52 6.51 3.73
C ILE A 156 8.18 7.23 2.53
N TRP A 157 8.07 8.55 2.47
CA TRP A 157 8.69 9.35 1.42
C TRP A 157 10.21 9.29 1.47
N TYR A 158 10.81 9.37 2.67
CA TYR A 158 12.26 9.28 2.84
C TYR A 158 12.79 7.90 2.42
N ILE A 159 12.13 6.82 2.85
CA ILE A 159 12.46 5.45 2.44
C ILE A 159 12.31 5.31 0.93
N ARG A 160 11.20 5.79 0.36
CA ARG A 160 10.95 5.78 -1.09
C ARG A 160 12.06 6.46 -1.86
N ARG A 161 12.49 7.65 -1.41
CA ARG A 161 13.57 8.43 -2.01
C ARG A 161 14.92 7.71 -1.88
N GLY A 162 15.22 7.14 -0.71
CA GLY A 162 16.43 6.34 -0.49
C GLY A 162 16.51 5.15 -1.45
N ILE A 163 15.40 4.41 -1.63
CA ILE A 163 15.32 3.31 -2.58
C ILE A 163 15.47 3.81 -4.04
N GLN A 164 14.93 4.99 -4.38
CA GLN A 164 15.16 5.60 -5.71
C GLN A 164 16.62 5.90 -5.97
N ILE A 165 17.29 6.56 -5.03
CA ILE A 165 18.72 6.92 -5.15
C ILE A 165 19.57 5.65 -5.22
N PHE A 166 19.32 4.67 -4.36
CA PHE A 166 20.07 3.42 -4.34
C PHE A 166 19.98 2.65 -5.66
N ILE A 167 18.78 2.54 -6.23
CA ILE A 167 18.57 1.88 -7.53
C ILE A 167 19.28 2.66 -8.64
N HIS A 168 19.12 3.98 -8.67
CA HIS A 168 19.75 4.83 -9.69
C HIS A 168 21.28 4.71 -9.67
N ASN A 169 21.89 4.70 -8.48
CA ASN A 169 23.34 4.52 -8.34
C ASN A 169 23.80 3.13 -8.81
N ARG A 170 22.98 2.09 -8.65
CA ARG A 170 23.31 0.74 -9.18
C ARG A 170 23.27 0.68 -10.70
N GLU A 171 22.39 1.44 -11.34
CA GLU A 171 22.27 1.49 -12.79
C GLU A 171 23.43 2.27 -13.45
N MET A 172 24.02 3.26 -12.77
CA MET A 172 25.18 3.99 -13.30
C MET A 172 26.52 3.23 -13.19
N ASN A 173 26.59 2.24 -12.31
CA ASN A 173 27.81 1.46 -12.03
C ASN A 173 27.85 0.10 -12.76
N ALA A 174 26.81 -0.24 -13.52
CA ALA A 174 26.67 -1.52 -14.23
C ALA A 174 26.84 -1.32 -15.73
#